data_AF-A0A395HLU1-F1
#
_entry.id   AF-A0A395HLU1-F1
#
_cell.length_a   1.000
_cell.length_b   1.000
_cell.length_c   1.000
_cell.angle_alpha   90.00
_cell.angle_beta   90.00
_cell.angle_gamma   90.00
#
_symmetry.space_group_name_H-M   'P 1'
#
loop_
_entity.id
_entity.type
_entity.pdbx_description
1 polymer ?
#
loop_
_entity_poly.entity_id
_entity_poly.type
_entity_poly.pdbx_seq_one_letter_code
_entity_poly.pdbx_strand_id
1 'polypeptide(L)'
;GVDPNRCGPRKVSPLISALGKVHKDGGAVFDLLVEYGAKLDSGLFFNALVWGTNSAIKTQFLLSKGLDPNATTSAEWGTPLHAAVLFEHEQAIEALLAAGADPMARSECAKFGNRSPTELAESRLRRCSESSGMKDTCQRILKLL
;
A
#
# COMPACT_ATOMS: atom_id res chain seq x y z
N GLY A 1 -26.28 -14.59 -13.55
CA GLY A 1 -25.34 -14.33 -12.44
C GLY A 1 -24.77 -12.94 -12.60
N VAL A 2 -24.56 -12.22 -11.50
CA VAL A 2 -23.87 -10.91 -11.51
C VAL A 2 -22.36 -11.16 -11.55
N ASP A 3 -21.62 -10.46 -12.42
CA ASP A 3 -20.16 -10.54 -12.47
C ASP A 3 -19.55 -9.74 -11.30
N PRO A 4 -18.83 -10.39 -10.35
CA PRO A 4 -18.25 -9.73 -9.18
C PRO A 4 -17.08 -8.80 -9.52
N ASN A 5 -16.54 -8.86 -10.74
CA ASN A 5 -15.48 -7.98 -11.22
C ASN A 5 -16.00 -6.74 -11.96
N ARG A 6 -17.31 -6.65 -12.21
CA ARG A 6 -17.89 -5.55 -12.98
C ARG A 6 -17.80 -4.24 -12.20
N CYS A 7 -16.95 -3.33 -12.67
CA CYS A 7 -16.78 -2.02 -12.06
C CYS A 7 -18.02 -1.13 -12.23
N GLY A 8 -18.26 -0.28 -11.23
CA GLY A 8 -19.29 0.76 -11.30
C GLY A 8 -18.87 1.95 -12.20
N PRO A 9 -19.71 3.00 -12.29
CA PRO A 9 -19.47 4.17 -13.16
C PRO A 9 -18.14 4.91 -12.89
N ARG A 10 -17.61 4.80 -11.67
CA ARG A 10 -16.31 5.37 -11.28
C ARG A 10 -15.11 4.48 -11.61
N LYS A 11 -15.34 3.38 -12.35
CA LYS A 11 -14.35 2.33 -12.62
C LYS A 11 -13.74 1.69 -11.37
N VAL A 12 -14.39 1.85 -10.22
CA VAL A 12 -14.02 1.20 -8.95
C VAL A 12 -14.61 -0.20 -8.95
N SER A 13 -13.78 -1.20 -8.68
CA SER A 13 -14.25 -2.58 -8.56
C SER A 13 -15.05 -2.76 -7.26
N PRO A 14 -16.03 -3.68 -7.23
CA PRO A 14 -16.75 -4.04 -6.01
C PRO A 14 -15.78 -4.42 -4.87
N LEU A 15 -14.69 -5.10 -5.22
CA LEU A 15 -13.64 -5.52 -4.29
C LEU A 15 -12.90 -4.34 -3.64
N ILE A 16 -12.56 -3.29 -4.40
CA ILE A 16 -11.99 -2.04 -3.83
C ILE A 16 -12.98 -1.38 -2.87
N SER A 17 -14.27 -1.40 -3.20
CA SER A 17 -15.31 -0.84 -2.31
C SER A 17 -15.41 -1.63 -1.00
N ALA A 18 -15.29 -2.94 -1.06
CA ALA A 18 -15.25 -3.81 0.11
C ALA A 18 -13.98 -3.62 0.96
N LEU A 19 -12.82 -3.41 0.32
CA LEU A 19 -11.57 -3.07 1.01
C LEU A 19 -11.71 -1.81 1.86
N GLY A 20 -12.49 -0.83 1.39
CA GLY A 20 -12.86 0.37 2.15
C GLY A 20 -13.60 0.08 3.46
N LYS A 21 -14.32 -1.04 3.54
CA LYS A 21 -15.18 -1.44 4.66
C LYS A 21 -14.52 -2.40 5.65
N VAL A 22 -13.33 -2.93 5.37
CA VAL A 22 -12.61 -3.89 6.23
C VAL A 22 -12.54 -3.45 7.69
N HIS A 23 -12.33 -2.16 7.96
CA HIS A 23 -12.30 -1.64 9.33
C HIS A 23 -13.65 -1.70 10.08
N LYS A 24 -14.76 -1.90 9.37
CA LYS A 24 -16.13 -1.99 9.92
C LYS A 24 -16.64 -3.42 9.99
N ASP A 25 -16.38 -4.22 8.96
CA ASP A 25 -16.95 -5.57 8.80
C ASP A 25 -15.91 -6.69 8.88
N GLY A 26 -14.66 -6.38 9.23
CA GLY A 26 -13.57 -7.34 9.29
C GLY A 26 -13.17 -7.94 7.94
N GLY A 27 -13.71 -7.41 6.83
CA GLY A 27 -13.51 -7.96 5.50
C GLY A 27 -14.55 -9.00 5.08
N ALA A 28 -15.64 -9.18 5.82
CA ALA A 28 -16.68 -10.15 5.47
C ALA A 28 -17.23 -9.97 4.03
N VAL A 29 -17.49 -8.73 3.61
CA VAL A 29 -17.95 -8.43 2.25
C VAL A 29 -16.84 -8.68 1.22
N PHE A 30 -15.59 -8.43 1.59
CA PHE A 30 -14.44 -8.68 0.71
C PHE A 30 -14.29 -10.18 0.45
N ASP A 31 -14.37 -10.99 1.50
CA ASP A 31 -14.22 -12.44 1.44
C ASP A 31 -15.33 -13.09 0.62
N LEU A 32 -16.56 -12.63 0.82
CA LEU A 32 -17.69 -13.06 0.01
C LEU A 32 -17.47 -12.76 -1.49
N LEU A 33 -16.94 -11.59 -1.83
CA LEU A 33 -16.67 -11.25 -3.23
C LEU A 33 -15.57 -12.14 -3.82
N VAL A 34 -14.51 -12.42 -3.06
CA VAL A 34 -13.43 -13.33 -3.49
C VAL A 34 -13.96 -14.74 -3.71
N GLU A 35 -14.80 -15.25 -2.80
CA GLU A 35 -15.45 -16.57 -2.92
C GLU A 35 -16.29 -16.67 -4.21
N TYR A 36 -16.97 -15.59 -4.58
CA TYR A 36 -17.77 -15.54 -5.81
C TYR A 36 -16.94 -15.28 -7.08
N GLY A 37 -15.61 -15.19 -6.98
CA GLY A 37 -14.69 -15.05 -8.12
C GLY A 37 -14.25 -13.62 -8.41
N ALA A 38 -14.32 -12.71 -7.45
CA ALA A 38 -13.64 -11.42 -7.56
C ALA A 38 -12.13 -11.64 -7.61
N LYS A 39 -11.47 -11.01 -8.59
CA LYS A 39 -10.03 -11.14 -8.80
C LYS A 39 -9.28 -10.38 -7.73
N LEU A 40 -8.44 -11.11 -7.02
CA LEU A 40 -7.54 -10.56 -6.03
C LEU A 40 -6.28 -10.07 -6.76
N ASP A 41 -6.17 -8.75 -6.90
CA ASP A 41 -5.06 -8.11 -7.62
C ASP A 41 -4.11 -7.41 -6.64
N SER A 42 -2.81 -7.59 -6.85
CA SER A 42 -1.79 -6.98 -5.98
C SER A 42 -1.82 -5.44 -6.03
N GLY A 43 -2.37 -4.84 -7.10
CA GLY A 43 -2.62 -3.39 -7.17
C GLY A 43 -3.61 -2.85 -6.14
N LEU A 44 -4.31 -3.71 -5.38
CA LEU A 44 -5.10 -3.33 -4.23
C LEU A 44 -4.26 -2.64 -3.13
N PHE A 45 -2.96 -2.92 -3.03
CA PHE A 45 -2.08 -2.21 -2.10
C PHE A 45 -2.07 -0.70 -2.35
N PHE A 46 -2.03 -0.25 -3.60
CA PHE A 46 -2.04 1.19 -3.90
C PHE A 46 -3.37 1.84 -3.51
N ASN A 47 -4.49 1.11 -3.62
CA ASN A 47 -5.78 1.60 -3.13
C ASN A 47 -5.80 1.69 -1.59
N ALA A 48 -5.17 0.74 -0.90
CA ALA A 48 -5.04 0.76 0.55
C ALA A 48 -4.16 1.91 1.06
N LEU A 49 -3.06 2.21 0.36
CA LEU A 49 -2.00 3.12 0.81
C LEU A 49 -2.18 4.58 0.35
N VAL A 50 -2.70 4.81 -0.86
CA VAL A 50 -2.69 6.15 -1.49
C VAL A 50 -3.99 6.92 -1.28
N TRP A 51 -5.15 6.25 -1.37
CA TRP A 51 -6.47 6.90 -1.47
C TRP A 51 -7.35 6.69 -0.23
N GLY A 52 -6.83 6.03 0.82
CA GLY A 52 -7.63 5.49 1.91
C GLY A 52 -7.23 5.97 3.29
N THR A 53 -8.20 5.99 4.20
CA THR A 53 -7.95 5.92 5.66
C THR A 53 -7.73 4.46 6.08
N ASN A 54 -7.15 4.26 7.27
CA ASN A 54 -6.87 2.94 7.85
C ASN A 54 -5.93 2.10 6.97
N SER A 55 -4.90 2.72 6.38
CA SER A 55 -3.93 2.08 5.49
C SER A 55 -3.30 0.84 6.12
N ALA A 56 -2.98 0.89 7.43
CA ALA A 56 -2.43 -0.23 8.17
C ALA A 56 -3.39 -1.44 8.19
N ILE A 57 -4.65 -1.24 8.59
CA ILE A 57 -5.66 -2.31 8.67
C ILE A 57 -5.89 -2.94 7.30
N LYS A 58 -6.02 -2.11 6.26
CA LYS A 58 -6.21 -2.60 4.88
C LYS A 58 -5.00 -3.37 4.37
N THR A 59 -3.79 -2.87 4.63
CA THR A 59 -2.54 -3.52 4.21
C THR A 59 -2.38 -4.86 4.91
N GLN A 60 -2.56 -4.92 6.22
CA GLN A 60 -2.51 -6.17 6.99
C GLN A 60 -3.58 -7.17 6.52
N PHE A 61 -4.79 -6.70 6.22
CA PHE A 61 -5.84 -7.55 5.68
C PHE A 61 -5.48 -8.10 4.29
N LEU A 62 -4.95 -7.27 3.38
CA LEU A 62 -4.50 -7.73 2.08
C LEU A 62 -3.38 -8.77 2.21
N LEU A 63 -2.41 -8.53 3.09
CA LEU A 63 -1.34 -9.49 3.38
C LEU A 63 -1.88 -10.80 3.93
N SER A 64 -2.90 -10.78 4.81
CA SER A 64 -3.52 -12.00 5.34
C SER A 64 -4.30 -12.80 4.29
N LYS A 65 -4.65 -12.17 3.15
CA LYS A 65 -5.19 -12.85 1.97
C LYS A 65 -4.12 -13.44 1.05
N GLY A 66 -2.84 -13.37 1.44
CA GLY A 66 -1.74 -13.97 0.71
C GLY A 66 -1.24 -13.15 -0.48
N LEU A 67 -1.56 -11.84 -0.53
CA LEU A 67 -0.95 -10.96 -1.53
C LEU A 67 0.53 -10.79 -1.22
N ASP A 68 1.36 -11.09 -2.20
CA ASP A 68 2.79 -10.80 -2.15
C ASP A 68 3.01 -9.29 -2.35
N PRO A 69 3.63 -8.58 -1.36
CA PRO A 69 3.91 -7.16 -1.46
C PRO A 69 4.95 -6.80 -2.52
N ASN A 70 5.72 -7.76 -3.05
CA ASN A 70 6.71 -7.54 -4.10
C ASN A 70 6.17 -7.86 -5.52
N ALA A 71 5.01 -8.53 -5.61
CA ALA A 71 4.44 -8.96 -6.89
C ALA A 71 3.84 -7.82 -7.73
N THR A 72 3.79 -6.59 -7.21
CA THR A 72 3.24 -5.44 -7.93
C THR A 72 4.15 -4.24 -7.88
N THR A 73 4.16 -3.53 -9.00
CA THR A 73 4.86 -2.26 -9.16
C THR A 73 3.94 -1.33 -9.95
N SER A 74 3.74 -0.13 -9.42
CA SER A 74 3.01 0.94 -10.07
C SER A 74 3.98 1.87 -10.80
N ALA A 75 3.66 2.22 -12.04
CA ALA A 75 4.40 3.23 -12.80
C ALA A 75 4.40 4.62 -12.12
N GLU A 76 3.39 4.90 -11.28
CA GLU A 76 3.31 6.16 -10.54
C GLU A 76 3.93 6.06 -9.13
N TRP A 77 3.66 4.96 -8.43
CA TRP A 77 3.93 4.85 -6.98
C TRP A 77 5.09 3.91 -6.62
N GLY A 78 5.63 3.18 -7.59
CA GLY A 78 6.65 2.15 -7.37
C GLY A 78 6.08 0.90 -6.71
N THR A 79 6.84 0.26 -5.83
CA THR A 79 6.35 -0.88 -5.02
C THR A 79 5.36 -0.41 -3.94
N PRO A 80 4.56 -1.30 -3.34
CA PRO A 80 3.75 -0.97 -2.17
C PRO A 80 4.56 -0.30 -1.06
N LEU A 81 5.81 -0.72 -0.84
CA LEU A 81 6.69 -0.13 0.16
C LEU A 81 7.09 1.32 -0.19
N HIS A 82 7.33 1.65 -1.46
CA HIS A 82 7.53 3.04 -1.88
C HIS A 82 6.33 3.93 -1.55
N ALA A 83 5.12 3.45 -1.82
CA ALA A 83 3.90 4.18 -1.49
C ALA A 83 3.76 4.37 0.02
N ALA A 84 4.01 3.32 0.82
CA ALA A 84 3.93 3.40 2.28
C ALA A 84 4.93 4.42 2.86
N VAL A 85 6.17 4.44 2.35
CA VAL A 85 7.20 5.42 2.72
C VAL A 85 6.81 6.83 2.31
N LEU A 86 6.28 7.03 1.10
CA LEU A 86 5.89 8.34 0.61
C LEU A 86 4.81 8.99 1.47
N PHE A 87 3.81 8.19 1.85
CA PHE A 87 2.65 8.63 2.62
C PHE A 87 2.85 8.49 4.13
N GLU A 88 4.04 8.12 4.58
CA GLU A 88 4.44 8.05 5.99
C GLU A 88 3.57 7.09 6.83
N HIS A 89 3.12 6.00 6.22
CA HIS A 89 2.28 4.99 6.86
C HIS A 89 3.13 3.99 7.66
N GLU A 90 3.68 4.39 8.79
CA GLU A 90 4.60 3.58 9.62
C GLU A 90 4.10 2.15 9.88
N GLN A 91 2.86 1.97 10.32
CA GLN A 91 2.33 0.64 10.61
C GLN A 91 2.10 -0.20 9.34
N ALA A 92 1.90 0.44 8.19
CA ALA A 92 1.84 -0.28 6.91
C ALA A 92 3.24 -0.67 6.42
N ILE A 93 4.26 0.17 6.67
CA ILE A 93 5.67 -0.16 6.40
C ILE A 93 6.07 -1.39 7.22
N GLU A 94 5.80 -1.39 8.52
CA GLU A 94 6.04 -2.55 9.40
C GLU A 94 5.35 -3.81 8.89
N ALA A 95 4.07 -3.72 8.52
CA ALA A 95 3.31 -4.86 8.02
C ALA A 95 3.89 -5.41 6.70
N LEU A 96 4.25 -4.51 5.76
CA LEU A 96 4.85 -4.90 4.48
C LEU A 96 6.21 -5.57 4.68
N LEU A 97 7.07 -5.01 5.52
CA LEU A 97 8.39 -5.58 5.83
C LEU A 97 8.29 -6.93 6.54
N ALA A 98 7.37 -7.05 7.52
CA ALA A 98 7.10 -8.32 8.18
C ALA A 98 6.60 -9.40 7.20
N ALA A 99 5.95 -9.00 6.11
CA ALA A 99 5.53 -9.88 5.03
C ALA A 99 6.60 -10.08 3.93
N GLY A 100 7.82 -9.59 4.13
CA GLY A 100 8.95 -9.80 3.22
C GLY A 100 9.05 -8.80 2.06
N ALA A 101 8.41 -7.62 2.17
CA ALA A 101 8.64 -6.56 1.20
C ALA A 101 10.12 -6.14 1.17
N ASP A 102 10.69 -6.00 -0.02
CA ASP A 102 12.11 -5.66 -0.19
C ASP A 102 12.33 -4.13 -0.07
N PRO A 103 13.03 -3.64 0.99
CA PRO A 103 13.33 -2.22 1.19
C PRO A 103 14.34 -1.67 0.17
N MET A 104 15.03 -2.54 -0.56
CA MET A 104 15.98 -2.20 -1.61
C MET A 104 15.40 -2.39 -3.02
N ALA A 105 14.12 -2.79 -3.12
CA ALA A 105 13.45 -2.98 -4.40
C ALA A 105 13.53 -1.70 -5.23
N ARG A 106 14.07 -1.82 -6.44
CA ARG A 106 14.15 -0.70 -7.37
C ARG A 106 12.91 -0.70 -8.26
N SER A 107 12.31 0.47 -8.43
CA SER A 107 11.19 0.64 -9.35
C SER A 107 11.38 1.93 -10.13
N GLU A 108 11.34 1.86 -11.46
CA GLU A 108 11.21 3.07 -12.27
C GLU A 108 9.77 3.61 -12.18
N CYS A 109 9.55 4.55 -11.26
CA CYS A 109 8.27 5.24 -11.15
C CYS A 109 8.41 6.74 -11.42
N ALA A 110 7.34 7.36 -11.92
CA ALA A 110 7.33 8.77 -12.29
C ALA A 110 7.68 9.71 -11.14
N LYS A 111 7.37 9.33 -9.88
CA LYS A 111 7.60 10.20 -8.71
C LYS A 111 9.02 10.18 -8.17
N PHE A 112 9.73 9.05 -8.25
CA PHE A 112 11.03 8.89 -7.58
C PHE A 112 12.15 8.43 -8.52
N GLY A 113 11.85 8.08 -9.77
CA GLY A 113 12.81 7.46 -10.68
C GLY A 113 13.22 6.08 -10.17
N ASN A 114 14.45 5.64 -10.48
CA ASN A 114 15.00 4.33 -10.10
C ASN A 114 15.51 4.26 -8.63
N ARG A 115 14.84 4.95 -7.71
CA ARG A 115 15.20 4.90 -6.28
C ARG A 115 14.61 3.66 -5.61
N SER A 116 15.23 3.20 -4.53
CA SER A 116 14.63 2.24 -3.60
C SER A 116 13.77 2.92 -2.52
N PRO A 117 12.93 2.18 -1.78
CA PRO A 117 12.21 2.71 -0.62
C PRO A 117 13.15 3.36 0.42
N THR A 118 14.30 2.74 0.69
CA THR A 118 15.32 3.30 1.60
C THR A 118 15.93 4.59 1.06
N GLU A 119 16.36 4.60 -0.22
CA GLU A 119 16.91 5.80 -0.86
C GLU A 119 15.88 6.95 -0.91
N LEU A 120 14.59 6.62 -1.07
CA LEU A 120 13.49 7.59 -0.99
C LEU A 120 13.36 8.19 0.41
N ALA A 121 13.35 7.36 1.46
CA ALA A 121 13.27 7.81 2.84
C ALA A 121 14.48 8.70 3.22
N GLU A 122 15.69 8.33 2.80
CA GLU A 122 16.90 9.14 3.00
C GLU A 122 16.78 10.51 2.30
N SER A 123 16.33 10.50 1.04
CA SER A 123 16.17 11.74 0.27
C SER A 123 15.15 12.67 0.92
N ARG A 124 14.07 12.14 1.51
CA ARG A 124 13.10 12.93 2.27
C ARG A 124 13.72 13.52 3.53
N LEU A 125 14.48 12.73 4.29
CA LEU A 125 15.16 13.21 5.49
C LEU A 125 16.11 14.37 5.17
N ARG A 126 16.89 14.27 4.07
CA ARG A 126 17.81 15.34 3.63
C ARG A 126 17.10 16.62 3.18
N ARG A 127 15.85 16.52 2.72
CA ARG A 127 15.04 17.64 2.22
C ARG A 127 14.19 18.32 3.30
N CYS A 128 14.08 17.75 4.49
CA CYS A 128 13.37 18.37 5.60
C CYS A 128 14.18 19.58 6.11
N SER A 129 13.61 20.79 6.00
CA SER A 129 14.06 21.93 6.82
C SER A 129 13.76 21.65 8.30
N GLU A 130 14.35 22.41 9.23
CA GLU A 130 14.35 22.16 10.69
C GLU A 130 12.96 22.15 11.39
N SER A 131 11.86 21.92 10.68
CA SER A 131 10.59 21.52 11.26
C SER A 131 10.74 20.15 11.92
N SER A 132 10.71 20.10 13.26
CA SER A 132 11.07 18.91 14.03
C SER A 132 10.20 17.70 13.70
N GLY A 133 8.88 17.87 13.51
CA GLY A 133 7.95 16.74 13.35
C GLY A 133 8.13 15.92 12.07
N MET A 134 8.47 16.54 10.93
CA MET A 134 8.65 15.81 9.66
C MET A 134 10.00 15.07 9.64
N LYS A 135 11.01 15.65 10.31
CA LYS A 135 12.33 15.03 10.48
C LYS A 135 12.25 13.79 11.38
N ASP A 136 11.49 13.87 12.47
CA ASP A 136 11.28 12.74 13.40
C ASP A 136 10.60 11.57 12.70
N THR A 137 9.57 11.84 11.90
CA THR A 137 8.84 10.80 11.15
C THR A 137 9.73 10.14 10.09
N CYS A 138 10.50 10.93 9.32
CA CYS A 138 11.46 10.38 8.36
C CYS A 138 12.55 9.53 9.04
N GLN A 139 13.03 9.93 10.24
CA GLN A 139 13.98 9.13 11.01
C GLN A 139 13.38 7.81 11.51
N ARG A 140 12.12 7.80 11.93
CA ARG A 140 11.41 6.57 12.32
C ARG A 140 11.27 5.62 11.14
N ILE A 141 10.82 6.13 9.99
CA ILE A 141 10.70 5.34 8.76
C ILE A 141 12.05 4.73 8.35
N LEU A 142 13.14 5.50 8.42
CA LEU A 142 14.48 4.98 8.13
C LEU A 142 14.98 3.91 9.11
N LYS A 143 14.48 3.90 10.35
CA LYS A 143 14.80 2.82 11.31
C LYS A 143 13.99 1.55 11.06
N LEU A 144 12.85 1.67 10.39
CA LEU A 144 11.99 0.53 10.05
C LEU A 144 12.53 -0.22 8.82
N LEU A 145 13.05 0.50 7.83
CA LEU A 145 13.65 -0.05 6.60
C LEU A 145 15.05 -0.64 6.85
#